data_AF-A0A5C6XN07-F1
#
_entry.id   AF-A0A5C6XN07-F1
#
_cell.length_a   1.000
_cell.length_b   1.000
_cell.length_c   1.000
_cell.angle_alpha   90.00
_cell.angle_beta   90.00
_cell.angle_gamma   90.00
#
_symmetry.space_group_name_H-M   'P 1'
#
loop_
_entity.id
_entity.type
_entity.pdbx_description
1 polymer ?
#
loop_
_entity_poly.entity_id
_entity_poly.type
_entity_poly.pdbx_seq_one_letter_code
_entity_poly.pdbx_strand_id
1 'polypeptide(L)'
;MKQFAIIFFAFFMTTISAQEVVFEKFYKVHKEQSTFSINLSASLAGSFLDDENDGDLMNVIKKSSDFKLMIFNNEDNSISKNFRKFSRKNNLKTLARVKENGSKAELFFIEKNNYIREIIIRANSNTDKFVLFGLKTKITKDELAAMIASSDIKISSK
;
A
#
# COMPACT_ATOMS: atom_id res chain seq x y z
N MET A 1 36.26 -28.26 21.47
CA MET A 1 34.88 -28.45 20.95
C MET A 1 33.86 -27.39 21.42
N LYS A 2 34.06 -26.69 22.55
CA LYS A 2 33.09 -25.67 23.03
C LYS A 2 33.14 -24.31 22.31
N GLN A 3 34.28 -23.90 21.76
CA GLN A 3 34.43 -22.60 21.10
C GLN A 3 33.81 -22.54 19.68
N PHE A 4 33.82 -23.65 18.93
CA PHE A 4 33.20 -23.71 17.61
C PHE A 4 31.66 -23.64 17.66
N ALA A 5 31.04 -24.17 18.74
CA ALA A 5 29.60 -24.09 18.93
C ALA A 5 29.10 -22.65 19.17
N ILE A 6 29.93 -21.80 19.79
CA ILE A 6 29.59 -20.41 20.09
C ILE A 6 29.61 -19.55 18.82
N ILE A 7 30.57 -19.79 17.91
CA ILE A 7 30.67 -19.09 16.62
C ILE A 7 29.48 -19.44 15.73
N PHE A 8 29.03 -20.69 15.74
CA PHE A 8 27.87 -21.12 14.94
C PHE A 8 26.54 -20.51 15.44
N PHE A 9 26.43 -20.27 16.75
CA PHE A 9 25.24 -19.64 17.35
C PHE A 9 25.20 -18.12 17.12
N ALA A 10 26.36 -17.45 17.07
CA ALA A 10 26.45 -16.02 16.78
C ALA A 10 26.00 -15.66 15.35
N PHE A 11 26.18 -16.57 14.39
CA PHE A 11 25.75 -16.38 13.00
C PHE A 11 24.21 -16.48 12.83
N PHE A 12 23.50 -17.11 13.78
CA PHE A 12 22.05 -17.28 13.67
C PHE A 12 21.25 -16.05 14.10
N MET A 13 21.87 -15.08 14.78
CA MET A 13 21.19 -13.90 15.33
C MET A 13 21.04 -12.72 14.34
N THR A 14 21.57 -12.81 13.11
CA THR A 14 21.54 -11.69 12.14
C THR A 14 20.40 -11.76 11.12
N THR A 15 19.48 -12.73 11.19
CA THR A 15 18.39 -12.87 10.21
C THR A 15 17.02 -12.43 10.71
N ILE A 16 16.97 -11.46 11.64
CA ILE A 16 15.77 -10.61 11.74
C ILE A 16 15.76 -9.68 10.53
N SER A 17 15.57 -10.25 9.33
CA SER A 17 15.19 -9.44 8.18
C SER A 17 13.81 -8.90 8.51
N ALA A 18 13.73 -7.61 8.82
CA ALA A 18 12.48 -6.89 8.77
C ALA A 18 11.89 -7.19 7.39
N GLN A 19 10.86 -8.04 7.32
CA GLN A 19 10.32 -8.47 6.04
C GLN A 19 9.83 -7.21 5.32
N GLU A 20 10.61 -6.81 4.32
CA GLU A 20 10.35 -5.59 3.56
C GLU A 20 8.96 -5.65 2.96
N VAL A 21 8.21 -4.55 3.14
CA VAL A 21 6.85 -4.38 2.66
C VAL A 21 6.82 -4.65 1.16
N VAL A 22 5.84 -5.42 0.69
CA VAL A 22 5.79 -5.92 -0.68
C VAL A 22 5.70 -4.75 -1.66
N PHE A 23 4.87 -3.76 -1.38
CA PHE A 23 4.75 -2.55 -2.19
C PHE A 23 6.01 -1.67 -2.16
N GLU A 24 6.79 -1.70 -1.09
CA GLU A 24 8.06 -0.96 -1.03
C GLU A 24 9.06 -1.46 -2.07
N LYS A 25 9.08 -2.77 -2.35
CA LYS A 25 9.90 -3.33 -3.42
C LYS A 25 9.47 -2.81 -4.79
N PHE A 26 8.16 -2.72 -5.03
CA PHE A 26 7.65 -2.13 -6.27
C PHE A 26 8.03 -0.65 -6.39
N TYR A 27 7.87 0.11 -5.30
CA TYR A 27 8.24 1.52 -5.23
C TYR A 27 9.72 1.72 -5.57
N LYS A 28 10.63 1.01 -4.92
CA LYS A 28 12.08 1.14 -5.15
C LYS A 28 12.48 0.86 -6.60
N VAL A 29 11.86 -0.13 -7.23
CA VAL A 29 12.15 -0.51 -8.62
C VAL A 29 11.64 0.53 -9.62
N HIS A 30 10.50 1.15 -9.35
CA HIS A 30 9.79 2.00 -10.32
C HIS A 30 9.85 3.50 -10.00
N LYS A 31 10.50 3.92 -8.89
CA LYS A 31 10.58 5.31 -8.45
C LYS A 31 11.15 6.23 -9.55
N GLU A 32 12.26 5.85 -10.16
CA GLU A 32 12.93 6.65 -11.18
C GLU A 32 12.14 6.71 -12.51
N GLN A 33 11.19 5.81 -12.72
CA GLN A 33 10.29 5.82 -13.87
C GLN A 33 9.05 6.70 -13.63
N SER A 34 8.81 7.12 -12.39
CA SER A 34 7.67 7.97 -12.04
C SER A 34 7.94 9.42 -12.42
N THR A 35 6.89 10.09 -12.89
CA THR A 35 6.90 11.55 -13.06
C THR A 35 6.96 12.25 -11.70
N PHE A 36 6.35 11.64 -10.68
CA PHE A 36 6.43 12.11 -9.31
C PHE A 36 6.38 10.91 -8.37
N SER A 37 7.22 10.91 -7.34
CA SER A 37 7.17 9.94 -6.24
C SER A 37 7.53 10.58 -4.91
N ILE A 38 6.80 10.19 -3.87
CA ILE A 38 7.06 10.63 -2.50
C ILE A 38 6.79 9.49 -1.52
N ASN A 39 7.64 9.40 -0.50
CA ASN A 39 7.43 8.59 0.68
C ASN A 39 7.10 9.53 1.84
N LEU A 40 5.85 9.51 2.29
CA LEU A 40 5.36 10.33 3.39
C LEU A 40 5.29 9.50 4.65
N SER A 41 5.76 10.04 5.76
CA SER A 41 5.54 9.43 7.08
C SER A 41 4.13 9.72 7.58
N ALA A 42 3.61 8.88 8.47
CA ALA A 42 2.34 9.11 9.19
C ALA A 42 2.21 10.51 9.78
N SER A 43 3.31 11.02 10.37
CA SER A 43 3.37 12.35 10.97
C SER A 43 3.15 13.47 9.95
N LEU A 44 3.77 13.35 8.77
CA LEU A 44 3.61 14.32 7.69
C LEU A 44 2.25 14.24 7.01
N ALA A 45 1.65 13.05 6.91
CA ALA A 45 0.28 12.93 6.39
C ALA A 45 -0.75 13.49 7.37
N GLY A 46 -0.56 13.27 8.68
CA GLY A 46 -1.45 13.77 9.72
C GLY A 46 -1.59 15.29 9.69
N SER A 47 -0.53 16.04 9.36
CA SER A 47 -0.60 17.50 9.26
C SER A 47 -1.45 18.02 8.09
N PHE A 48 -1.80 17.17 7.10
CA PHE A 48 -2.69 17.54 6.01
C PHE A 48 -4.17 17.24 6.30
N LEU A 49 -4.48 16.59 7.44
CA LEU A 49 -5.80 16.03 7.75
C LEU A 49 -6.34 16.56 9.09
N ASP A 50 -5.97 17.78 9.45
CA ASP A 50 -6.21 18.39 10.77
C ASP A 50 -7.67 18.86 11.00
N ASP A 51 -8.64 18.31 10.25
CA ASP A 51 -10.06 18.59 10.45
C ASP A 51 -10.64 17.60 11.50
N GLU A 52 -11.27 18.13 12.56
CA GLU A 52 -11.73 17.40 13.76
C GLU A 52 -12.74 16.26 13.51
N ASN A 53 -13.24 16.08 12.28
CA ASN A 53 -14.31 15.14 11.94
C ASN A 53 -13.83 13.73 11.52
N ASP A 54 -12.53 13.50 11.36
CA ASP A 54 -11.96 12.30 10.70
C ASP A 54 -11.38 11.25 11.67
N GLY A 55 -11.94 11.10 12.88
CA GLY A 55 -11.36 10.29 13.96
C GLY A 55 -10.94 8.87 13.58
N ASP A 56 -11.73 8.16 12.77
CA ASP A 56 -11.46 6.77 12.36
C ASP A 56 -10.43 6.66 11.22
N LEU A 57 -10.45 7.61 10.28
CA LEU A 57 -9.43 7.70 9.22
C LEU A 57 -8.07 8.08 9.84
N MET A 58 -8.08 9.04 10.75
CA MET A 58 -6.91 9.50 11.47
C MET A 58 -6.31 8.38 12.34
N ASN A 59 -7.15 7.51 12.91
CA ASN A 59 -6.68 6.33 13.64
C ASN A 59 -5.89 5.35 12.75
N VAL A 60 -6.30 5.17 11.49
CA VAL A 60 -5.56 4.28 10.57
C VAL A 60 -4.31 4.94 10.02
N ILE A 61 -4.34 6.25 9.80
CA ILE A 61 -3.16 7.02 9.42
C ILE A 61 -2.12 7.01 10.55
N LYS A 62 -2.54 7.19 11.81
CA LYS A 62 -1.68 7.03 12.99
C LYS A 62 -1.13 5.61 13.14
N LYS A 63 -1.92 4.59 12.80
CA LYS A 63 -1.48 3.17 12.83
C LYS A 63 -0.70 2.75 11.59
N SER A 64 -0.66 3.58 10.56
CA SER A 64 0.17 3.37 9.39
C SER A 64 1.57 3.91 9.63
N SER A 65 2.58 3.29 9.01
CA SER A 65 3.96 3.74 9.20
C SER A 65 4.34 4.76 8.12
N ASP A 66 4.11 4.39 6.86
CA ASP A 66 4.53 5.15 5.68
C ASP A 66 3.51 5.01 4.55
N PHE A 67 3.31 6.09 3.81
CA PHE A 67 2.57 6.13 2.54
C PHE A 67 3.53 6.39 1.40
N LYS A 68 3.33 5.69 0.30
CA LYS A 68 4.11 5.82 -0.92
C LYS A 68 3.17 6.21 -2.05
N LEU A 69 3.36 7.39 -2.61
CA LEU A 69 2.62 7.87 -3.77
C LEU A 69 3.55 7.87 -4.98
N MET A 70 3.05 7.36 -6.11
CA MET A 70 3.74 7.36 -7.40
C MET A 70 2.76 7.75 -8.50
N ILE A 71 3.17 8.71 -9.34
CA ILE A 71 2.42 9.17 -10.50
C ILE A 71 3.29 8.91 -11.73
N PHE A 72 2.73 8.26 -12.73
CA PHE A 72 3.41 7.90 -13.96
C PHE A 72 2.66 8.46 -15.17
N ASN A 73 3.42 8.88 -16.18
CA ASN A 73 2.95 8.90 -17.56
C ASN A 73 3.01 7.45 -18.07
N ASN A 74 1.88 6.89 -18.47
CA ASN A 74 1.72 5.47 -18.79
C ASN A 74 1.14 5.30 -20.20
N GLU A 75 1.66 6.09 -21.15
CA GLU A 75 1.29 6.09 -22.58
C GLU A 75 1.49 4.69 -23.21
N ASP A 76 2.58 4.00 -22.86
CA ASP A 76 2.92 2.66 -23.38
C ASP A 76 2.29 1.51 -22.57
N ASN A 77 1.55 1.85 -21.51
CA ASN A 77 0.92 0.92 -20.57
C ASN A 77 1.91 -0.05 -19.88
N SER A 78 3.21 0.25 -19.86
CA SER A 78 4.25 -0.64 -19.32
C SER A 78 4.15 -0.79 -17.80
N ILE A 79 4.00 0.32 -17.07
CA ILE A 79 3.91 0.34 -15.61
C ILE A 79 2.65 -0.38 -15.12
N SER A 80 1.51 -0.12 -15.78
CA SER A 80 0.26 -0.82 -15.49
C SER A 80 0.36 -2.35 -15.72
N LYS A 81 1.07 -2.80 -16.77
CA LYS A 81 1.37 -4.23 -16.98
C LYS A 81 2.28 -4.79 -15.89
N ASN A 82 3.29 -4.04 -15.46
CA ASN A 82 4.20 -4.43 -14.38
C ASN A 82 3.47 -4.54 -13.05
N PHE A 83 2.62 -3.56 -12.72
CA PHE A 83 1.78 -3.61 -11.52
C PHE A 83 0.84 -4.81 -11.55
N ARG A 84 0.26 -5.16 -12.71
CA ARG A 84 -0.58 -6.35 -12.85
C ARG A 84 0.20 -7.65 -12.59
N LYS A 85 1.45 -7.75 -13.05
CA LYS A 85 2.34 -8.88 -12.75
C LYS A 85 2.68 -8.93 -11.26
N PHE A 86 3.02 -7.79 -10.68
CA PHE A 86 3.29 -7.62 -9.25
C PHE A 86 2.11 -8.05 -8.39
N SER A 87 0.90 -7.59 -8.71
CA SER A 87 -0.34 -7.91 -7.99
C SER A 87 -0.59 -9.41 -7.93
N ARG A 88 -0.44 -10.11 -9.06
CA ARG A 88 -0.60 -11.57 -9.15
C ARG A 88 0.50 -12.32 -8.40
N LYS A 89 1.76 -11.93 -8.59
CA LYS A 89 2.92 -12.57 -7.94
C LYS A 89 2.81 -12.53 -6.41
N ASN A 90 2.22 -11.46 -5.89
CA ASN A 90 2.12 -11.23 -4.45
C ASN A 90 0.71 -11.48 -3.88
N ASN A 91 -0.20 -12.09 -4.65
CA ASN A 91 -1.55 -12.47 -4.20
C ASN A 91 -2.35 -11.31 -3.57
N LEU A 92 -2.28 -10.11 -4.16
CA LEU A 92 -3.08 -8.98 -3.72
C LEU A 92 -4.57 -9.31 -3.89
N LYS A 93 -5.35 -9.10 -2.84
CA LYS A 93 -6.81 -9.23 -2.88
C LYS A 93 -7.42 -7.89 -3.30
N THR A 94 -8.41 -7.92 -4.17
CA THR A 94 -9.16 -6.71 -4.56
C THR A 94 -10.32 -6.53 -3.59
N LEU A 95 -10.43 -5.37 -2.94
CA LEU A 95 -11.55 -5.04 -2.08
C LEU A 95 -12.67 -4.36 -2.85
N ALA A 96 -12.32 -3.38 -3.67
CA ALA A 96 -13.27 -2.57 -4.42
C ALA A 96 -12.70 -2.17 -5.77
N ARG A 97 -13.60 -1.99 -6.75
CA ARG A 97 -13.29 -1.49 -8.08
C ARG A 97 -14.39 -0.55 -8.53
N VAL A 98 -14.01 0.64 -8.95
CA VAL A 98 -14.90 1.63 -9.54
C VAL A 98 -14.41 1.92 -10.95
N LYS A 99 -15.34 2.01 -11.91
CA LYS A 99 -15.04 2.39 -13.30
C LYS A 99 -16.10 3.36 -13.78
N GLU A 100 -15.67 4.54 -14.20
CA GLU A 100 -16.55 5.59 -14.70
C GLU A 100 -15.85 6.36 -15.82
N ASN A 101 -16.56 6.55 -16.95
CA ASN A 101 -16.09 7.34 -18.09
C ASN A 101 -14.65 7.01 -18.56
N GLY A 102 -14.29 5.73 -18.51
CA GLY A 102 -12.96 5.22 -18.90
C GLY A 102 -11.89 5.33 -17.80
N SER A 103 -12.12 6.15 -16.77
CA SER A 103 -11.32 6.14 -15.56
C SER A 103 -11.63 4.91 -14.71
N LYS A 104 -10.63 4.39 -14.01
CA LYS A 104 -10.74 3.20 -13.18
C LYS A 104 -9.93 3.39 -11.90
N ALA A 105 -10.56 3.12 -10.77
CA ALA A 105 -9.92 3.02 -9.47
C ALA A 105 -10.11 1.62 -8.88
N GLU A 106 -9.06 1.08 -8.27
CA GLU A 106 -9.06 -0.25 -7.65
C GLU A 106 -8.36 -0.16 -6.29
N LEU A 107 -9.00 -0.72 -5.27
CA LEU A 107 -8.41 -0.88 -3.94
C LEU A 107 -7.98 -2.33 -3.77
N PHE A 108 -6.70 -2.54 -3.47
CA PHE A 108 -6.10 -3.82 -3.18
C PHE A 108 -5.59 -3.88 -1.75
N PHE A 109 -5.45 -5.09 -1.21
CA PHE A 109 -4.82 -5.31 0.08
C PHE A 109 -4.03 -6.61 0.14
N ILE A 110 -3.07 -6.66 1.06
CA ILE A 110 -2.31 -7.86 1.42
C ILE A 110 -2.65 -8.22 2.86
N GLU A 111 -3.10 -9.46 3.06
CA GLU A 111 -3.48 -10.00 4.36
C GLU A 111 -2.43 -11.00 4.84
N LYS A 112 -1.95 -10.85 6.08
CA LYS A 112 -1.02 -11.79 6.71
C LYS A 112 -1.31 -11.90 8.21
N ASN A 113 -1.45 -13.14 8.68
CA ASN A 113 -1.75 -13.47 10.08
C ASN A 113 -3.01 -12.77 10.59
N ASN A 114 -4.08 -12.75 9.80
CA ASN A 114 -5.37 -12.09 10.10
C ASN A 114 -5.32 -10.54 10.20
N TYR A 115 -4.23 -9.91 9.78
CA TYR A 115 -4.11 -8.46 9.67
C TYR A 115 -3.98 -8.05 8.21
N ILE A 116 -4.60 -6.94 7.87
CA ILE A 116 -4.30 -6.17 6.67
C ILE A 116 -2.94 -5.50 6.90
N ARG A 117 -1.95 -5.86 6.09
CA ARG A 117 -0.57 -5.37 6.21
C ARG A 117 -0.26 -4.25 5.23
N GLU A 118 -0.91 -4.30 4.07
CA GLU A 118 -0.72 -3.32 3.01
C GLU A 118 -2.06 -3.04 2.37
N ILE A 119 -2.30 -1.76 2.08
CA ILE A 119 -3.40 -1.29 1.24
C ILE A 119 -2.78 -0.58 0.05
N ILE A 120 -3.23 -0.89 -1.16
CA ILE A 120 -2.71 -0.29 -2.38
C ILE A 120 -3.89 0.18 -3.22
N ILE A 121 -3.95 1.48 -3.48
CA ILE A 121 -4.92 2.10 -4.37
C ILE A 121 -4.24 2.32 -5.71
N ARG A 122 -4.88 1.83 -6.76
CA ARG A 122 -4.50 2.09 -8.15
C ARG A 122 -5.58 2.95 -8.78
N ALA A 123 -5.19 4.05 -9.40
CA ALA A 123 -6.08 4.82 -10.26
C ALA A 123 -5.45 5.00 -11.65
N ASN A 124 -6.26 4.88 -12.69
CA ASN A 124 -5.87 5.23 -14.05
C ASN A 124 -6.98 6.04 -14.73
N SER A 125 -6.60 7.08 -15.46
CA SER A 125 -7.50 7.89 -16.26
C SER A 125 -7.35 7.54 -17.75
N ASN A 126 -8.20 8.13 -18.59
CA ASN A 126 -8.02 8.13 -20.05
C ASN A 126 -6.87 9.03 -20.52
N THR A 127 -6.33 9.87 -19.63
CA THR A 127 -5.26 10.85 -19.94
C THR A 127 -3.87 10.27 -19.71
N ASP A 128 -3.72 8.96 -19.91
CA ASP A 128 -2.48 8.18 -19.77
C ASP A 128 -1.81 8.27 -18.39
N LYS A 129 -2.46 8.86 -17.39
CA LYS A 129 -1.92 8.92 -16.02
C LYS A 129 -2.22 7.64 -15.29
N PHE A 130 -1.20 7.11 -14.63
CA PHE A 130 -1.30 5.96 -13.74
C PHE A 130 -0.80 6.37 -12.36
N VAL A 131 -1.66 6.23 -11.37
CA VAL A 131 -1.38 6.61 -9.98
C VAL A 131 -1.40 5.34 -9.12
N LEU A 132 -0.36 5.18 -8.31
CA LEU A 132 -0.30 4.18 -7.26
C LEU A 132 -0.09 4.85 -5.92
N PHE A 133 -0.93 4.51 -4.97
CA PHE A 133 -0.81 4.90 -3.58
C PHE A 133 -0.75 3.65 -2.73
N GLY A 134 0.31 3.47 -1.95
CA GLY A 134 0.48 2.32 -1.06
C GLY A 134 0.68 2.73 0.38
N LEU A 135 0.03 2.00 1.27
CA LEU A 135 0.00 2.21 2.71
C LEU A 135 0.51 0.94 3.41
N LYS A 136 1.49 1.07 4.30
CA LYS A 136 1.83 0.02 5.26
C LYS A 136 0.97 0.17 6.50
N THR A 137 0.30 -0.90 6.93
CA THR A 137 -0.62 -0.88 8.06
C THR A 137 -0.55 -2.17 8.89
N LYS A 138 -1.22 -2.17 10.04
CA LYS A 138 -1.48 -3.34 10.87
C LYS A 138 -2.88 -3.17 11.48
N ILE A 139 -3.89 -3.43 10.67
CA ILE A 139 -5.30 -3.34 11.08
C ILE A 139 -6.03 -4.66 10.84
N THR A 140 -7.10 -4.89 11.57
CA THR A 140 -7.99 -6.03 11.36
C THR A 140 -8.93 -5.78 10.18
N LYS A 141 -9.66 -6.83 9.76
CA LYS A 141 -10.72 -6.68 8.76
C LYS A 141 -11.87 -5.80 9.27
N ASP A 142 -12.19 -5.90 10.54
CA ASP A 142 -13.26 -5.13 11.17
C ASP A 142 -12.88 -3.63 11.22
N GLU A 143 -11.62 -3.33 11.54
CA GLU A 143 -11.11 -1.95 11.47
C GLU A 143 -11.14 -1.41 10.03
N LEU A 144 -10.74 -2.21 9.04
CA LEU A 144 -10.87 -1.81 7.63
C LEU A 144 -12.34 -1.60 7.20
N ALA A 145 -13.25 -2.44 7.68
CA ALA A 145 -14.68 -2.31 7.40
C ALA A 145 -15.25 -1.04 8.07
N ALA A 146 -14.87 -0.75 9.31
CA ALA A 146 -15.26 0.44 10.03
C ALA A 146 -14.81 1.71 9.29
N MET A 147 -13.57 1.75 8.78
CA MET A 147 -13.10 2.88 7.95
C MET A 147 -13.96 3.12 6.71
N ILE A 148 -14.34 2.04 6.03
CA ILE A 148 -15.13 2.15 4.79
C ILE A 148 -16.56 2.60 5.13
N ALA A 149 -17.10 2.12 6.26
CA ALA A 149 -18.43 2.48 6.72
C ALA A 149 -18.51 3.92 7.27
N SER A 150 -17.43 4.42 7.88
CA SER A 150 -17.36 5.82 8.36
C SER A 150 -17.08 6.82 7.24
N SER A 151 -16.60 6.35 6.09
CA SER A 151 -16.51 7.16 4.89
C SER A 151 -17.92 7.35 4.32
N ASP A 152 -18.35 8.59 4.02
CA ASP A 152 -19.61 8.93 3.31
C ASP A 152 -19.66 8.44 1.85
N ILE A 153 -18.98 7.34 1.55
CA ILE A 153 -18.94 6.70 0.25
C ILE A 153 -20.25 5.92 0.11
N LYS A 154 -21.20 6.49 -0.64
CA LYS A 154 -22.35 5.74 -1.16
C LYS A 154 -21.83 4.63 -2.08
N ILE A 155 -21.58 3.45 -1.52
CA ILE A 155 -21.29 2.24 -2.29
C ILE A 155 -22.61 1.85 -2.98
N SER A 156 -22.80 2.35 -4.20
CA SER A 156 -23.87 1.87 -5.07
C SER A 156 -23.54 0.42 -5.47
N SER A 157 -24.06 -0.53 -4.71
CA SER A 157 -24.24 -1.91 -5.19
C SER A 157 -25.13 -1.86 -6.43
N LYS A 158 -24.67 -2.48 -7.51
CA LYS A 158 -25.51 -2.88 -8.64
C LYS A 158 -25.46 -4.40 -8.75
#